data_AF-A0A9E5NTW9-F1
#
_entry.id   AF-A0A9E5NTW9-F1
#
_cell.length_a   1.000
_cell.length_b   1.000
_cell.length_c   1.000
_cell.angle_alpha   90.00
_cell.angle_beta   90.00
_cell.angle_gamma   90.00
#
_symmetry.space_group_name_H-M   'P 1'
#
loop_
_entity.id
_entity.type
_entity.pdbx_description
1 polymer ?
#
loop_
_entity_poly.entity_id
_entity_poly.type
_entity_poly.pdbx_seq_one_letter_code
_entity_poly.pdbx_strand_id
1 'polypeptide(L)'
;MASPQLSLNFLREVLIEQSGAGGAPLVMWLGLFLWGLVTCGHKRRVLLILVWIGASFAFLSMVEPSHPVRTRYVIFPLPIHLLVITRGLMSLGRLLNCAFVRMSGDGNRRLAFSHTLAVLILGALSVAPLRDCLSWQKEDWRSAIEYLLENVAGGHIIIADGQGYRRGADSDRTSNGLEYYFFLRGQEVTVLQPQRGLLRRMETGPDPGAGAWGVLWHTRDLASLQQVGPDIEILQFPRVTVIGLLNPSGDMVENAGSVLRTLLMVQPRREGRFDLHLALAETYLQSGRLDEARLELDLASQVKPDNAGASGDFKEALLEFDLVSHTTQDPLQRNVGHLFALLQVRSPHGDRGGWRVTRGNTLVAIFERDGQRLQRFRSRGGPGPARMDPTR
;
A
#
# COMPACT_ATOMS: atom_id res chain seq x y z
N MET A 1 -14.26 5.29 -0.21
CA MET A 1 -13.65 4.23 -1.04
C MET A 1 -13.78 4.64 -2.49
N ALA A 2 -12.67 4.86 -3.19
CA ALA A 2 -12.68 5.26 -4.59
C ALA A 2 -13.05 4.04 -5.45
N SER A 3 -14.10 4.15 -6.26
CA SER A 3 -14.42 3.17 -7.29
C SER A 3 -13.17 2.92 -8.14
N PRO A 4 -12.72 1.67 -8.34
CA PRO A 4 -11.57 1.38 -9.18
C PRO A 4 -11.89 1.82 -10.60
N GLN A 5 -11.44 3.02 -10.97
CA GLN A 5 -11.50 3.45 -12.35
C GLN A 5 -10.61 2.50 -13.13
N LEU A 6 -11.17 1.87 -14.17
CA LEU A 6 -10.45 1.15 -15.22
C LEU A 6 -9.46 2.13 -15.86
N SER A 7 -8.34 2.34 -15.20
CA SER A 7 -7.29 3.24 -15.61
C SER A 7 -6.27 2.46 -16.42
N LEU A 8 -5.53 3.18 -17.27
CA LEU A 8 -4.43 2.59 -18.03
C LEU A 8 -3.33 2.02 -17.10
N ASN A 9 -3.21 2.58 -15.89
CA ASN A 9 -2.34 2.06 -14.83
C ASN A 9 -2.82 0.70 -14.31
N PHE A 10 -4.12 0.55 -14.06
CA PHE A 10 -4.70 -0.74 -13.64
C PHE A 10 -4.48 -1.82 -14.71
N LEU A 11 -4.73 -1.49 -15.99
CA LEU A 11 -4.47 -2.44 -17.09
C LEU A 11 -2.99 -2.82 -17.17
N ARG A 12 -2.09 -1.84 -16.99
CA ARG A 12 -0.64 -2.07 -16.96
C ARG A 12 -0.25 -2.98 -15.79
N GLU A 13 -0.76 -2.74 -14.59
CA GLU A 13 -0.51 -3.58 -13.41
C GLU A 13 -0.97 -5.01 -13.65
N VAL A 14 -2.20 -5.19 -14.15
CA VAL A 14 -2.75 -6.52 -14.51
C VAL A 14 -1.87 -7.24 -15.54
N LEU A 15 -1.37 -6.54 -16.55
CA LEU A 15 -0.52 -7.13 -17.58
C LEU A 15 0.89 -7.48 -17.06
N ILE A 16 1.48 -6.63 -16.21
CA ILE A 16 2.75 -6.90 -15.54
C ILE A 16 2.60 -8.15 -14.67
N GLU A 17 1.50 -8.22 -13.92
CA GLU A 17 1.21 -9.32 -13.02
C GLU A 17 0.92 -10.63 -13.77
N GLN A 18 0.19 -10.56 -14.90
CA GLN A 18 -0.06 -11.71 -15.79
C GLN A 18 1.19 -12.30 -16.41
N SER A 19 2.06 -11.43 -16.92
CA SER A 19 3.25 -11.85 -17.64
C SER A 19 4.43 -12.13 -16.71
N GLY A 20 4.34 -11.71 -15.44
CA GLY A 20 5.48 -11.65 -14.51
C GLY A 20 6.61 -10.74 -15.01
N ALA A 21 6.38 -9.96 -16.07
CA ALA A 21 7.44 -9.25 -16.77
C ALA A 21 7.08 -7.76 -16.93
N GLY A 22 7.99 -6.89 -16.48
CA GLY A 22 7.94 -5.46 -16.80
C GLY A 22 8.79 -5.12 -18.03
N GLY A 23 8.51 -3.99 -18.67
CA GLY A 23 9.39 -3.42 -19.71
C GLY A 23 9.29 -4.13 -21.06
N ALA A 24 10.44 -4.50 -21.66
CA ALA A 24 10.49 -5.02 -23.03
C ALA A 24 9.73 -6.35 -23.24
N PRO A 25 9.80 -7.36 -22.34
CA PRO A 25 9.03 -8.59 -22.51
C PRO A 25 7.52 -8.33 -22.47
N LEU A 26 7.04 -7.39 -21.64
CA LEU A 26 5.63 -7.00 -21.61
C LEU A 26 5.14 -6.50 -22.96
N VAL A 27 5.91 -5.60 -23.58
CA VAL A 27 5.62 -5.04 -24.91
C VAL A 27 5.63 -6.15 -25.97
N MET A 28 6.56 -7.10 -25.87
CA MET A 28 6.60 -8.25 -26.75
C MET A 28 5.36 -9.14 -26.60
N TRP A 29 4.95 -9.49 -25.39
CA TRP A 29 3.73 -10.28 -25.13
C TRP A 29 2.48 -9.56 -25.64
N LEU A 30 2.38 -8.26 -25.41
CA LEU A 30 1.29 -7.44 -25.93
C LEU A 30 1.30 -7.41 -27.47
N GLY A 31 2.47 -7.27 -28.08
CA GLY A 31 2.65 -7.31 -29.53
C GLY A 31 2.22 -8.66 -30.12
N LEU A 32 2.61 -9.77 -29.51
CA LEU A 32 2.18 -11.12 -29.93
C LEU A 32 0.67 -11.30 -29.76
N PHE A 33 0.09 -10.79 -28.69
CA PHE A 33 -1.36 -10.83 -28.48
C PHE A 33 -2.10 -10.04 -29.57
N LEU A 34 -1.70 -8.79 -29.83
CA LEU A 34 -2.29 -7.96 -30.89
C LEU A 34 -2.13 -8.59 -32.28
N TRP A 35 -0.94 -9.13 -32.57
CA TRP A 35 -0.67 -9.86 -33.80
C TRP A 35 -1.55 -11.12 -33.92
N GLY A 36 -1.76 -11.82 -32.82
CA GLY A 36 -2.70 -12.94 -32.71
C GLY A 36 -4.14 -12.54 -33.05
N LEU A 37 -4.60 -11.39 -32.55
CA LEU A 37 -5.93 -10.86 -32.88
C LEU A 37 -6.08 -10.52 -34.36
N VAL A 38 -5.10 -9.84 -34.96
CA VAL A 38 -5.11 -9.48 -36.38
C VAL A 38 -5.14 -10.74 -37.26
N THR A 39 -4.40 -11.78 -36.88
CA THR A 39 -4.26 -13.03 -37.64
C THR A 39 -5.38 -14.05 -37.39
N CYS A 40 -6.31 -13.76 -36.47
CA CYS A 40 -7.49 -14.60 -36.26
C CYS A 40 -8.43 -14.64 -37.47
N GLY A 41 -8.34 -13.69 -38.40
CA GLY A 41 -8.93 -13.69 -39.75
C GLY A 41 -10.47 -13.67 -39.83
N HIS A 42 -11.15 -14.05 -38.75
CA HIS A 42 -12.60 -14.17 -38.69
C HIS A 42 -13.16 -13.25 -37.61
N LYS A 43 -14.00 -12.30 -38.03
CA LYS A 43 -14.68 -11.34 -37.13
C LYS A 43 -15.39 -12.05 -35.97
N ARG A 44 -15.98 -13.23 -36.21
CA ARG A 44 -16.66 -14.04 -35.18
C ARG A 44 -15.73 -14.53 -34.07
N ARG A 45 -14.48 -14.90 -34.40
CA ARG A 45 -13.50 -15.34 -33.39
C ARG A 45 -13.02 -14.18 -32.52
N VAL A 46 -12.76 -13.03 -33.15
CA VAL A 46 -12.40 -11.80 -32.42
C VAL A 46 -13.54 -11.38 -31.49
N LEU A 47 -14.79 -11.42 -31.96
CA LEU A 47 -15.95 -11.14 -31.13
C LEU A 47 -16.03 -12.07 -29.92
N LEU A 48 -15.83 -13.38 -30.09
CA LEU A 48 -15.83 -14.34 -28.97
C LEU A 48 -14.74 -14.04 -27.94
N ILE A 49 -13.52 -13.71 -28.40
CA ILE A 49 -12.42 -13.30 -27.51
C ILE A 49 -12.81 -12.04 -26.74
N LEU A 50 -13.34 -11.02 -27.43
CA LEU A 50 -13.76 -9.77 -26.80
C LEU A 50 -14.89 -9.98 -25.78
N VAL A 51 -15.89 -10.80 -26.13
CA VAL A 51 -16.99 -11.16 -25.23
C VAL A 51 -16.46 -11.87 -23.99
N TRP A 52 -15.49 -12.77 -24.13
CA TRP A 52 -14.98 -13.53 -22.99
C TRP A 52 -14.05 -12.71 -22.09
N ILE A 53 -13.21 -11.85 -22.67
CA ILE A 53 -12.43 -10.86 -21.91
C ILE A 53 -13.41 -9.91 -21.19
N GLY A 54 -14.39 -9.38 -21.92
CA GLY A 54 -15.42 -8.50 -21.36
C GLY A 54 -16.23 -9.17 -20.25
N ALA A 55 -16.62 -10.43 -20.42
CA ALA A 55 -17.34 -11.21 -19.42
C ALA A 55 -16.51 -11.45 -18.16
N SER A 56 -15.22 -11.78 -18.32
CA SER A 56 -14.29 -11.87 -17.19
C SER A 56 -14.25 -10.56 -16.41
N PHE A 57 -14.04 -9.42 -17.07
CA PHE A 57 -14.01 -8.12 -16.39
C PHE A 57 -15.36 -7.68 -15.80
N ALA A 58 -16.48 -8.01 -16.47
CA ALA A 58 -17.82 -7.73 -15.96
C ALA A 58 -18.09 -8.51 -14.67
N PHE A 59 -17.73 -9.80 -14.64
CA PHE A 59 -17.83 -10.63 -13.44
C PHE A 59 -16.99 -10.06 -12.29
N LEU A 60 -15.77 -9.63 -12.57
CA LEU A 60 -14.89 -8.99 -11.58
C LEU A 60 -15.42 -7.65 -11.07
N SER A 61 -16.19 -6.93 -11.88
CA SER A 61 -16.82 -5.67 -11.47
C SER A 61 -18.06 -5.90 -10.62
N MET A 62 -18.70 -7.08 -10.72
CA MET A 62 -19.90 -7.45 -9.96
C MET A 62 -19.58 -8.07 -8.60
N VAL A 63 -18.48 -8.85 -8.52
CA VAL A 63 -18.01 -9.40 -7.25
C VAL A 63 -17.21 -8.31 -6.55
N GLU A 64 -17.83 -7.57 -5.63
CA GLU A 64 -17.09 -6.68 -4.73
C GLU A 64 -15.99 -7.51 -4.04
N PRO A 65 -14.70 -7.28 -4.35
CA PRO A 65 -13.66 -8.11 -3.81
C PRO A 65 -13.54 -7.81 -2.32
N SER A 66 -14.00 -8.74 -1.48
CA SER A 66 -13.84 -8.67 -0.02
C SER A 66 -12.38 -8.72 0.41
N HIS A 67 -11.49 -9.14 -0.48
CA HIS A 67 -10.05 -9.20 -0.26
C HIS A 67 -9.28 -8.39 -1.32
N PRO A 68 -8.16 -7.75 -0.96
CA PRO A 68 -7.31 -6.98 -1.86
C PRO A 68 -6.61 -7.80 -2.96
N VAL A 69 -6.96 -9.08 -3.13
CA VAL A 69 -6.27 -10.02 -4.02
C VAL A 69 -6.70 -9.82 -5.49
N ARG A 70 -6.31 -8.67 -6.06
CA ARG A 70 -6.47 -8.31 -7.47
C ARG A 70 -5.83 -9.35 -8.42
N THR A 71 -4.78 -10.03 -7.96
CA THR A 71 -4.01 -11.03 -8.71
C THR A 71 -4.76 -12.32 -9.03
N ARG A 72 -5.67 -12.79 -8.16
CA ARG A 72 -6.33 -14.11 -8.37
C ARG A 72 -7.33 -14.05 -9.51
N TYR A 73 -7.91 -12.88 -9.74
CA TYR A 73 -8.92 -12.64 -10.75
C TYR A 73 -8.38 -12.62 -12.17
N VAL A 74 -7.06 -12.46 -12.30
CA VAL A 74 -6.31 -12.60 -13.54
C VAL A 74 -6.34 -14.03 -14.10
N ILE A 75 -6.61 -15.04 -13.26
CA ILE A 75 -6.69 -16.44 -13.70
C ILE A 75 -7.80 -16.61 -14.74
N PHE A 76 -8.88 -15.84 -14.65
CA PHE A 76 -10.00 -15.92 -15.58
C PHE A 76 -9.59 -15.51 -17.00
N PRO A 77 -9.02 -14.33 -17.29
CA PRO A 77 -8.62 -13.98 -18.65
C PRO A 77 -7.43 -14.78 -19.22
N LEU A 78 -6.63 -15.44 -18.36
CA LEU A 78 -5.34 -16.03 -18.73
C LEU A 78 -5.43 -17.09 -19.86
N PRO A 79 -6.36 -18.07 -19.85
CA PRO A 79 -6.46 -19.06 -20.93
C PRO A 79 -6.63 -18.44 -22.32
N ILE A 80 -7.51 -17.46 -22.47
CA ILE A 80 -7.71 -16.79 -23.77
C ILE A 80 -6.52 -15.94 -24.15
N HIS A 81 -5.92 -15.25 -23.18
CA HIS A 81 -4.70 -14.49 -23.43
C HIS A 81 -3.61 -15.38 -24.03
N LEU A 82 -3.37 -16.55 -23.43
CA LEU A 82 -2.41 -17.54 -23.91
C LEU A 82 -2.77 -18.07 -25.31
N LEU A 83 -4.05 -18.41 -25.55
CA LEU A 83 -4.49 -18.89 -26.87
C LEU A 83 -4.24 -17.86 -27.99
N VAL A 84 -4.54 -16.59 -27.72
CA VAL A 84 -4.32 -15.50 -28.69
C VAL A 84 -2.83 -15.27 -28.91
N ILE A 85 -2.02 -15.29 -27.86
CA ILE A 85 -0.56 -15.19 -27.99
C ILE A 85 0.00 -16.35 -28.80
N THR A 86 -0.41 -17.60 -28.51
CA THR A 86 0.04 -18.78 -29.26
C THR A 86 -0.31 -18.64 -30.74
N ARG A 87 -1.50 -18.12 -31.07
CA ARG A 87 -1.89 -17.80 -32.45
C ARG A 87 -0.96 -16.78 -33.08
N GLY A 88 -0.64 -15.70 -32.36
CA GLY A 88 0.31 -14.68 -32.79
C GLY A 88 1.70 -15.26 -33.06
N LEU A 89 2.19 -16.08 -32.15
CA LEU A 89 3.47 -16.76 -32.27
C LEU A 89 3.52 -17.70 -33.49
N MET A 90 2.48 -18.51 -33.71
CA MET A 90 2.39 -19.36 -34.89
C MET A 90 2.39 -18.55 -36.18
N SER A 91 1.69 -17.40 -36.22
CA SER A 91 1.69 -16.55 -37.39
C SER A 91 3.04 -15.87 -37.63
N LEU A 92 3.71 -15.43 -36.57
CA LEU A 92 5.06 -14.87 -36.66
C LEU A 92 6.06 -15.91 -37.14
N GLY A 93 5.99 -17.14 -36.63
CA GLY A 93 6.81 -18.26 -37.08
C GLY A 93 6.62 -18.56 -38.57
N ARG A 94 5.40 -18.48 -39.09
CA ARG A 94 5.12 -18.62 -40.54
C ARG A 94 5.75 -17.50 -41.35
N LEU A 95 5.66 -16.24 -40.90
CA LEU A 95 6.29 -15.10 -41.58
C LEU A 95 7.80 -15.24 -41.61
N LEU A 96 8.41 -15.59 -40.47
CA LEU A 96 9.85 -15.83 -40.38
C LEU A 96 10.27 -16.98 -41.29
N ASN A 97 9.47 -18.05 -41.35
CA ASN A 97 9.73 -19.16 -42.26
C ASN A 97 9.64 -18.71 -43.73
N CYS A 98 8.66 -17.89 -44.12
CA CYS A 98 8.60 -17.33 -45.47
C CYS A 98 9.82 -16.47 -45.81
N ALA A 99 10.32 -15.68 -44.87
CA ALA A 99 11.54 -14.89 -45.04
C ALA A 99 12.78 -15.81 -45.18
N PHE A 100 12.88 -16.86 -44.37
CA PHE A 100 13.99 -17.81 -44.37
C PHE A 100 13.99 -18.78 -45.55
N VAL A 101 12.81 -19.12 -46.10
CA VAL A 101 12.66 -20.02 -47.26
C VAL A 101 13.37 -19.46 -48.49
N ARG A 102 13.52 -18.14 -48.58
CA ARG A 102 14.35 -17.51 -49.63
C ARG A 102 15.84 -17.86 -49.55
N MET A 103 16.34 -18.38 -48.43
CA MET A 103 17.78 -18.52 -48.18
C MET A 103 18.32 -19.97 -48.14
N SER A 104 17.48 -21.01 -48.17
CA SER A 104 17.95 -22.39 -47.97
C SER A 104 17.12 -23.39 -48.82
N GLY A 105 17.63 -24.59 -49.13
CA GLY A 105 16.96 -25.58 -50.02
C GLY A 105 16.07 -26.67 -49.38
N ASP A 106 16.28 -27.07 -48.13
CA ASP A 106 15.55 -28.16 -47.46
C ASP A 106 14.38 -27.74 -46.51
N GLY A 107 13.13 -28.14 -46.78
CA GLY A 107 11.91 -27.58 -46.17
C GLY A 107 11.49 -28.12 -44.80
N ASN A 108 11.66 -29.42 -44.52
CA ASN A 108 11.19 -30.04 -43.27
C ASN A 108 12.10 -29.73 -42.07
N ARG A 109 13.42 -29.72 -42.28
CA ARG A 109 14.40 -29.36 -41.24
C ARG A 109 14.21 -27.92 -40.75
N ARG A 110 13.69 -27.03 -41.60
CA ARG A 110 13.41 -25.62 -41.26
C ARG A 110 12.29 -25.45 -40.28
N LEU A 111 11.16 -26.12 -40.53
CA LEU A 111 9.99 -26.02 -39.66
C LEU A 111 10.36 -26.48 -38.25
N ALA A 112 11.08 -27.60 -38.13
CA ALA A 112 11.60 -28.04 -36.85
C ALA A 112 12.52 -26.97 -36.22
N PHE A 113 13.49 -26.44 -36.97
CA PHE A 113 14.43 -25.43 -36.46
C PHE A 113 13.75 -24.14 -36.00
N SER A 114 12.79 -23.60 -36.77
CA SER A 114 12.11 -22.34 -36.42
C SER A 114 11.24 -22.47 -35.18
N HIS A 115 10.57 -23.62 -35.00
CA HIS A 115 9.77 -23.88 -33.79
C HIS A 115 10.68 -24.06 -32.58
N THR A 116 11.75 -24.84 -32.70
CA THR A 116 12.74 -25.02 -31.62
C THR A 116 13.36 -23.68 -31.21
N LEU A 117 13.74 -22.84 -32.18
CA LEU A 117 14.30 -21.52 -31.91
C LEU A 117 13.29 -20.59 -31.21
N ALA A 118 12.03 -20.58 -31.66
CA ALA A 118 10.97 -19.80 -31.02
C ALA A 118 10.72 -20.25 -29.57
N VAL A 119 10.67 -21.57 -29.33
CA VAL A 119 10.52 -22.14 -27.98
C VAL A 119 11.72 -21.79 -27.09
N LEU A 120 12.95 -21.86 -27.62
CA LEU A 120 14.16 -21.49 -26.88
C LEU A 120 14.18 -20.00 -26.51
N ILE A 121 13.84 -19.11 -27.45
CA ILE A 121 13.79 -17.66 -27.20
C ILE A 121 12.72 -17.34 -26.16
N LEU A 122 11.51 -17.88 -26.31
CA LEU A 122 10.43 -17.67 -25.34
C LEU A 122 10.76 -18.26 -23.97
N GLY A 123 11.36 -19.46 -23.95
CA GLY A 123 11.86 -20.09 -22.72
C GLY A 123 12.85 -19.18 -22.02
N ALA A 124 13.90 -18.74 -22.72
CA ALA A 124 14.92 -17.84 -22.18
C ALA A 124 14.34 -16.52 -21.66
N LEU A 125 13.37 -15.92 -22.38
CA LEU A 125 12.69 -14.69 -21.95
C LEU A 125 11.76 -14.90 -20.75
N SER A 126 11.24 -16.12 -20.55
CA SER A 126 10.36 -16.47 -19.44
C SER A 126 11.11 -16.89 -18.18
N VAL A 127 12.38 -17.29 -18.29
CA VAL A 127 13.19 -17.76 -17.15
C VAL A 127 13.33 -16.67 -16.07
N ALA A 128 13.60 -15.42 -16.44
CA ALA A 128 13.75 -14.34 -15.46
C ALA A 128 12.44 -14.07 -14.67
N PRO A 129 11.28 -13.82 -15.32
CA PRO A 129 9.99 -13.71 -14.64
C PRO A 129 9.64 -14.92 -13.76
N LEU A 130 9.86 -16.14 -14.26
CA LEU A 130 9.60 -17.37 -13.50
C LEU A 130 10.52 -17.49 -12.30
N ARG A 131 11.80 -17.14 -12.45
CA ARG A 131 12.75 -17.12 -11.35
C ARG A 131 12.35 -16.09 -10.30
N ASP A 132 11.88 -14.91 -10.70
CA ASP A 132 11.44 -13.86 -9.78
C ASP A 132 10.18 -14.31 -9.03
N CYS A 133 9.18 -14.86 -9.74
CA CYS A 133 7.97 -15.43 -9.15
C CYS A 133 8.28 -16.57 -8.17
N LEU A 134 9.18 -17.49 -8.54
CA LEU A 134 9.59 -18.60 -7.68
C LEU A 134 10.54 -18.14 -6.57
N SER A 135 11.25 -17.02 -6.74
CA SER A 135 12.11 -16.46 -5.69
C SER A 135 11.29 -15.92 -4.52
N TRP A 136 10.05 -15.51 -4.77
CA TRP A 136 9.12 -15.13 -3.70
C TRP A 136 8.80 -16.31 -2.77
N GLN A 137 8.68 -17.54 -3.33
CA GLN A 137 8.56 -18.77 -2.53
C GLN A 137 9.87 -19.24 -1.87
N LYS A 138 11.02 -18.65 -2.24
CA LYS A 138 12.33 -18.96 -1.66
C LYS A 138 12.72 -18.03 -0.52
N GLU A 139 11.94 -17.00 -0.25
CA GLU A 139 12.10 -16.22 0.96
C GLU A 139 11.61 -17.08 2.13
N ASP A 140 12.42 -17.15 3.17
CA ASP A 140 12.16 -18.02 4.32
C ASP A 140 11.14 -17.41 5.27
N TRP A 141 10.06 -16.88 4.70
CA TRP A 141 8.89 -16.40 5.42
C TRP A 141 8.30 -17.48 6.32
N ARG A 142 8.46 -18.76 5.94
CA ARG A 142 7.99 -19.88 6.75
C ARG A 142 8.72 -19.96 8.08
N SER A 143 10.06 -19.96 8.07
CA SER A 143 10.81 -20.01 9.32
C SER A 143 10.64 -18.74 10.14
N ALA A 144 10.58 -17.56 9.49
CA ALA A 144 10.30 -16.30 10.18
C ALA A 144 8.93 -16.31 10.87
N ILE A 145 7.91 -16.84 10.19
CA ILE A 145 6.56 -16.96 10.74
C ILE A 145 6.49 -18.03 11.82
N GLU A 146 7.14 -19.18 11.65
CA GLU A 146 7.17 -20.21 12.69
C GLU A 146 7.79 -19.65 13.98
N TYR A 147 8.89 -18.92 13.87
CA TYR A 147 9.46 -18.21 15.01
C TYR A 147 8.51 -17.15 15.59
N LEU A 148 7.87 -16.32 14.74
CA LEU A 148 6.91 -15.34 15.24
C LEU A 148 5.71 -16.01 15.93
N LEU A 149 5.18 -17.12 15.41
CA LEU A 149 4.05 -17.84 16.03
C LEU A 149 4.41 -18.44 17.39
N GLU A 150 5.67 -18.78 17.61
CA GLU A 150 6.18 -19.28 18.89
C GLU A 150 6.38 -18.16 19.93
N ASN A 151 6.62 -16.92 19.48
CA ASN A 151 7.04 -15.81 20.35
C ASN A 151 6.05 -14.63 20.41
N VAL A 152 5.11 -14.54 19.49
CA VAL A 152 4.11 -13.47 19.37
C VAL A 152 2.77 -14.00 19.86
N ALA A 153 2.30 -13.51 21.01
CA ALA A 153 0.96 -13.84 21.49
C ALA A 153 -0.13 -13.03 20.77
N GLY A 154 -1.39 -13.44 20.94
CA GLY A 154 -2.54 -12.64 20.49
C GLY A 154 -2.48 -11.21 21.07
N GLY A 155 -2.86 -10.23 20.28
CA GLY A 155 -2.84 -8.81 20.65
C GLY A 155 -1.51 -8.08 20.44
N HIS A 156 -0.40 -8.80 20.19
CA HIS A 156 0.85 -8.16 19.77
C HIS A 156 0.70 -7.49 18.40
N ILE A 157 1.50 -6.43 18.19
CA ILE A 157 1.59 -5.76 16.90
C ILE A 157 2.90 -6.11 16.21
N ILE A 158 2.84 -6.28 14.90
CA ILE A 158 4.03 -6.46 14.07
C ILE A 158 4.17 -5.26 13.15
N ILE A 159 5.27 -4.51 13.32
CA ILE A 159 5.66 -3.40 12.45
C ILE A 159 6.47 -3.98 11.30
N ALA A 160 5.85 -4.05 10.12
CA ALA A 160 6.40 -4.65 8.91
C ALA A 160 6.94 -3.58 7.96
N ASP A 161 8.22 -3.69 7.61
CA ASP A 161 8.89 -2.79 6.67
C ASP A 161 9.70 -3.54 5.60
N GLY A 162 10.11 -2.84 4.56
CA GLY A 162 10.91 -3.36 3.46
C GLY A 162 12.08 -2.44 3.09
N GLN A 163 12.95 -2.90 2.21
CA GLN A 163 14.21 -2.20 1.93
C GLN A 163 14.09 -0.87 1.17
N GLY A 164 12.96 -0.58 0.53
CA GLY A 164 12.85 0.54 -0.40
C GLY A 164 11.59 1.36 -0.20
N TYR A 165 11.72 2.67 -0.43
CA TYR A 165 10.61 3.63 -0.46
C TYR A 165 9.75 3.54 -1.75
N ARG A 166 9.63 2.36 -2.36
CA ARG A 166 8.97 2.22 -3.67
C ARG A 166 7.45 2.11 -3.51
N ARG A 167 6.78 3.20 -3.13
CA ARG A 167 5.31 3.29 -2.98
C ARG A 167 4.74 2.20 -2.06
N GLY A 168 5.41 1.91 -0.96
CA GLY A 168 5.00 0.79 -0.10
C GLY A 168 5.24 -0.59 -0.72
N ALA A 169 5.68 -0.78 -1.97
CA ALA A 169 5.75 -2.12 -2.57
C ALA A 169 6.62 -3.13 -1.80
N ASP A 170 7.70 -2.68 -1.15
CA ASP A 170 8.54 -3.56 -0.32
C ASP A 170 7.90 -3.79 1.07
N SER A 171 7.33 -2.76 1.70
CA SER A 171 6.65 -2.88 3.00
C SER A 171 5.29 -3.60 2.87
N ASP A 172 4.58 -3.43 1.76
CA ASP A 172 3.41 -4.18 1.29
C ASP A 172 3.80 -5.62 1.06
N ARG A 173 4.96 -5.90 0.44
CA ARG A 173 5.45 -7.27 0.28
C ARG A 173 5.67 -7.93 1.64
N THR A 174 6.28 -7.25 2.59
CA THR A 174 6.45 -7.76 3.96
C THR A 174 5.10 -7.98 4.63
N SER A 175 4.20 -6.98 4.61
CA SER A 175 2.87 -7.07 5.23
C SER A 175 2.05 -8.20 4.63
N ASN A 176 1.93 -8.25 3.30
CA ASN A 176 1.19 -9.30 2.59
C ASN A 176 1.78 -10.69 2.82
N GLY A 177 3.12 -10.80 2.89
CA GLY A 177 3.79 -12.04 3.22
C GLY A 177 3.40 -12.53 4.61
N LEU A 178 3.51 -11.65 5.61
CA LEU A 178 3.16 -11.99 6.99
C LEU A 178 1.68 -12.33 7.14
N GLU A 179 0.79 -11.44 6.68
CA GLU A 179 -0.67 -11.63 6.74
C GLU A 179 -1.11 -12.94 6.10
N TYR A 180 -0.55 -13.29 4.94
CA TYR A 180 -0.85 -14.54 4.26
C TYR A 180 -0.51 -15.77 5.12
N TYR A 181 0.68 -15.79 5.72
CA TYR A 181 1.14 -16.95 6.50
C TYR A 181 0.50 -17.02 7.89
N PHE A 182 0.23 -15.89 8.55
CA PHE A 182 -0.56 -15.87 9.80
C PHE A 182 -2.00 -16.36 9.56
N PHE A 183 -2.64 -15.91 8.47
CA PHE A 183 -3.96 -16.37 8.07
C PHE A 183 -4.00 -17.89 7.85
N LEU A 184 -3.01 -18.45 7.14
CA LEU A 184 -2.92 -19.90 6.93
C LEU A 184 -2.80 -20.71 8.23
N ARG A 185 -2.34 -20.08 9.32
CA ARG A 185 -2.16 -20.70 10.63
C ARG A 185 -3.30 -20.38 11.60
N GLY A 186 -4.30 -19.61 11.16
CA GLY A 186 -5.48 -19.26 11.96
C GLY A 186 -5.16 -18.32 13.14
N GLN A 187 -4.05 -17.59 13.10
CA GLN A 187 -3.76 -16.55 14.08
C GLN A 187 -4.11 -15.17 13.55
N GLU A 188 -4.82 -14.40 14.37
CA GLU A 188 -5.08 -12.99 14.12
C GLU A 188 -3.93 -12.17 14.70
N VAL A 189 -3.11 -11.61 13.82
CA VAL A 189 -2.02 -10.70 14.20
C VAL A 189 -2.19 -9.40 13.44
N THR A 190 -2.04 -8.29 14.16
CA THR A 190 -2.13 -6.95 13.56
C THR A 190 -0.78 -6.59 12.96
N VAL A 191 -0.68 -6.73 11.64
CA VAL A 191 0.49 -6.31 10.88
C VAL A 191 0.29 -4.85 10.44
N LEU A 192 1.20 -3.97 10.88
CA LEU A 192 1.16 -2.54 10.61
C LEU A 192 2.40 -2.11 9.85
N GLN A 193 2.21 -1.23 8.87
CA GLN A 193 3.33 -0.57 8.18
C GLN A 193 3.75 0.69 8.94
N PRO A 194 5.05 1.03 8.99
CA PRO A 194 5.58 2.20 9.70
C PRO A 194 5.31 3.51 8.94
N GLN A 195 4.08 3.73 8.49
CA GLN A 195 3.64 4.95 7.85
C GLN A 195 2.80 5.78 8.83
N ARG A 196 2.56 7.03 8.47
CA ARG A 196 1.75 7.95 9.28
C ARG A 196 0.39 7.37 9.67
N GLY A 197 -0.07 7.72 10.88
CA GLY A 197 -1.25 7.14 11.49
C GLY A 197 -0.99 5.73 11.99
N LEU A 198 0.28 5.41 12.29
CA LEU A 198 0.66 4.16 12.91
C LEU A 198 -0.01 4.04 14.29
N LEU A 199 0.04 5.10 15.10
CA LEU A 199 -0.49 5.07 16.46
C LEU A 199 -2.01 4.94 16.47
N ARG A 200 -2.71 5.66 15.59
CA ARG A 200 -4.17 5.52 15.44
C ARG A 200 -4.59 4.09 15.10
N ARG A 201 -3.76 3.35 14.34
CA ARG A 201 -4.01 1.92 14.03
C ARG A 201 -3.61 0.99 15.18
N MET A 202 -2.74 1.44 16.08
CA MET A 202 -2.42 0.72 17.31
C MET A 202 -3.49 0.90 18.39
N GLU A 203 -4.20 2.04 18.43
CA GLU A 203 -5.27 2.29 19.41
C GLU A 203 -6.41 1.27 19.38
N THR A 204 -6.56 0.54 18.27
CA THR A 204 -7.68 -0.39 18.06
C THR A 204 -7.49 -1.81 18.59
N GLY A 205 -6.37 -2.21 19.22
CA GLY A 205 -6.22 -3.67 19.41
C GLY A 205 -5.19 -4.34 20.31
N PRO A 206 -4.32 -3.71 21.12
CA PRO A 206 -3.43 -4.48 21.96
C PRO A 206 -4.05 -4.78 23.32
N ASP A 207 -4.05 -6.06 23.67
CA ASP A 207 -4.33 -6.51 25.02
C ASP A 207 -3.30 -5.92 26.00
N PRO A 208 -3.66 -5.68 27.28
CA PRO A 208 -2.71 -5.27 28.29
C PRO A 208 -1.55 -6.26 28.39
N GLY A 209 -0.32 -5.81 28.11
CA GLY A 209 0.88 -6.66 28.08
C GLY A 209 1.33 -7.11 26.69
N ALA A 210 0.58 -6.76 25.64
CA ALA A 210 1.02 -6.96 24.27
C ALA A 210 2.32 -6.16 23.98
N GLY A 211 3.26 -6.81 23.28
CA GLY A 211 4.50 -6.20 22.82
C GLY A 211 4.45 -5.77 21.35
N ALA A 212 5.47 -5.00 20.94
CA ALA A 212 5.71 -4.67 19.54
C ALA A 212 6.86 -5.51 18.98
N TRP A 213 6.72 -5.97 17.75
CA TRP A 213 7.75 -6.69 17.00
C TRP A 213 8.05 -5.96 15.69
N GLY A 214 9.28 -6.05 15.20
CA GLY A 214 9.68 -5.52 13.91
C GLY A 214 9.96 -6.64 12.93
N VAL A 215 9.55 -6.48 11.68
CA VAL A 215 9.96 -7.38 10.59
C VAL A 215 10.45 -6.53 9.43
N LEU A 216 11.68 -6.78 9.00
CA LEU A 216 12.30 -6.09 7.87
C LEU A 216 12.60 -7.09 6.75
N TRP A 217 12.06 -6.85 5.56
CA TRP A 217 12.51 -7.55 4.35
C TRP A 217 13.74 -6.87 3.75
N HIS A 218 14.74 -7.67 3.36
CA HIS A 218 16.01 -7.17 2.85
C HIS A 218 16.65 -8.06 1.77
N THR A 219 17.30 -7.46 0.78
CA THR A 219 18.06 -8.16 -0.28
C THR A 219 19.53 -8.39 0.05
N ARG A 220 20.06 -7.71 1.07
CA ARG A 220 21.49 -7.77 1.44
C ARG A 220 21.65 -8.56 2.72
N ASP A 221 22.77 -9.24 2.88
CA ASP A 221 23.09 -9.88 4.14
C ASP A 221 23.26 -8.82 5.25
N LEU A 222 22.59 -9.03 6.39
CA LEU A 222 22.63 -8.16 7.57
C LEU A 222 23.44 -8.78 8.72
N ALA A 223 24.16 -9.89 8.50
CA ALA A 223 24.90 -10.64 9.52
C ALA A 223 25.79 -9.80 10.45
N SER A 224 26.27 -8.64 9.99
CA SER A 224 27.09 -7.74 10.81
C SER A 224 26.34 -7.00 11.93
N LEU A 225 25.01 -7.12 12.00
CA LEU A 225 24.15 -6.35 12.91
C LEU A 225 23.68 -7.14 14.14
N GLN A 226 24.34 -8.25 14.49
CA GLN A 226 23.92 -9.14 15.60
C GLN A 226 23.97 -8.52 17.01
N GLN A 227 24.44 -7.28 17.19
CA GLN A 227 24.50 -6.63 18.50
C GLN A 227 24.03 -5.16 18.41
N VAL A 228 22.71 -4.95 18.49
CA VAL A 228 22.13 -3.59 18.54
C VAL A 228 21.79 -3.15 19.98
N GLY A 229 21.87 -4.05 20.97
CA GLY A 229 21.74 -3.71 22.38
C GLY A 229 21.42 -4.95 23.24
N PRO A 230 21.47 -4.84 24.58
CA PRO A 230 21.18 -5.96 25.47
C PRO A 230 19.68 -6.32 25.54
N ASP A 231 18.79 -5.41 25.16
CA ASP A 231 17.33 -5.58 25.28
C ASP A 231 16.62 -5.89 23.95
N ILE A 232 17.38 -6.06 22.87
CA ILE A 232 16.86 -6.26 21.53
C ILE A 232 17.34 -7.61 21.01
N GLU A 233 16.41 -8.46 20.61
CA GLU A 233 16.68 -9.69 19.89
C GLU A 233 16.58 -9.43 18.38
N ILE A 234 17.61 -9.80 17.64
CA ILE A 234 17.61 -9.72 16.17
C ILE A 234 17.83 -11.13 15.62
N LEU A 235 16.78 -11.70 15.04
CA LEU A 235 16.85 -12.99 14.39
C LEU A 235 16.85 -12.82 12.87
N GLN A 236 17.84 -13.43 12.21
CA GLN A 236 18.03 -13.29 10.77
C GLN A 236 17.64 -14.57 10.04
N PHE A 237 16.77 -14.40 9.07
CA PHE A 237 16.36 -15.40 8.09
C PHE A 237 16.84 -14.98 6.70
N PRO A 238 16.90 -15.90 5.73
CA PRO A 238 17.14 -15.55 4.33
C PRO A 238 16.20 -14.44 3.84
N ARG A 239 16.74 -13.21 3.76
CA ARG A 239 16.07 -11.97 3.31
C ARG A 239 15.01 -11.37 4.24
N VAL A 240 14.87 -11.89 5.46
CA VAL A 240 13.92 -11.38 6.45
C VAL A 240 14.64 -11.28 7.78
N THR A 241 14.54 -10.13 8.45
CA THR A 241 15.04 -9.94 9.80
C THR A 241 13.85 -9.68 10.72
N VAL A 242 13.77 -10.45 11.80
CA VAL A 242 12.80 -10.27 12.87
C VAL A 242 13.50 -9.57 14.03
N ILE A 243 12.82 -8.58 14.61
CA ILE A 243 13.29 -7.76 15.71
C ILE A 243 12.30 -7.92 16.86
N GLY A 244 12.76 -8.47 17.97
CA GLY A 244 12.02 -8.61 19.22
C GLY A 244 12.57 -7.70 20.31
N LEU A 245 11.71 -7.31 21.25
CA LEU A 245 12.13 -6.69 22.50
C LEU A 245 12.17 -7.76 23.58
N LEU A 246 13.32 -7.97 24.23
CA LEU A 246 13.46 -8.96 25.29
C LEU A 246 12.68 -8.57 26.56
N ASN A 247 12.62 -7.26 26.83
CA ASN A 247 11.96 -6.68 28.01
C ASN A 247 11.03 -5.53 27.59
N PRO A 248 9.80 -5.81 27.11
CA PRO A 248 8.86 -4.76 26.72
C PRO A 248 8.48 -3.90 27.95
N SER A 249 8.37 -2.59 27.77
CA SER A 249 8.12 -1.62 28.86
C SER A 249 6.70 -1.67 29.44
N GLY A 250 5.81 -2.46 28.84
CA GLY A 250 4.36 -2.42 29.07
C GLY A 250 3.64 -1.25 28.39
N ASP A 251 4.36 -0.23 27.93
CA ASP A 251 3.83 0.86 27.11
C ASP A 251 4.03 0.52 25.62
N MET A 252 2.92 0.28 24.93
CA MET A 252 2.93 -0.08 23.52
C MET A 252 3.55 1.01 22.62
N VAL A 253 3.39 2.30 22.97
CA VAL A 253 3.97 3.40 22.19
C VAL A 253 5.50 3.40 22.32
N GLU A 254 6.03 3.20 23.53
CA GLU A 254 7.47 3.13 23.76
C GLU A 254 8.10 1.85 23.17
N ASN A 255 7.37 0.73 23.22
CA ASN A 255 7.78 -0.52 22.56
C ASN A 255 7.85 -0.32 21.03
N ALA A 256 6.82 0.27 20.42
CA ALA A 256 6.81 0.58 18.99
C ALA A 256 7.96 1.53 18.62
N GLY A 257 8.19 2.58 19.43
CA GLY A 257 9.33 3.49 19.23
C GLY A 257 10.68 2.77 19.29
N SER A 258 10.86 1.83 20.21
CA SER A 258 12.08 1.01 20.32
C SER A 258 12.28 0.11 19.10
N VAL A 259 11.21 -0.56 18.63
CA VAL A 259 11.25 -1.37 17.40
C VAL A 259 11.58 -0.52 16.17
N LEU A 260 10.94 0.63 16.01
CA LEU A 260 11.16 1.54 14.89
C LEU A 260 12.60 2.09 14.86
N ARG A 261 13.17 2.43 16.02
CA ARG A 261 14.58 2.83 16.13
C ARG A 261 15.51 1.72 15.65
N THR A 262 15.24 0.47 16.04
CA THR A 262 16.02 -0.68 15.59
C THR A 262 15.87 -0.91 14.10
N LEU A 263 14.64 -0.87 13.57
CA LEU A 263 14.38 -0.95 12.13
C LEU A 263 15.19 0.11 11.36
N LEU A 264 15.21 1.35 11.86
CA LEU A 264 15.98 2.45 11.26
C LEU A 264 17.49 2.18 11.24
N MET A 265 18.03 1.59 12.31
CA MET A 265 19.44 1.20 12.40
C MET A 265 19.80 0.09 11.41
N VAL A 266 18.93 -0.92 11.26
CA VAL A 266 19.20 -2.06 10.39
C VAL A 266 18.83 -1.81 8.92
N GLN A 267 18.02 -0.81 8.63
CA GLN A 267 17.55 -0.45 7.28
C GLN A 267 18.73 0.00 6.39
N PRO A 268 19.13 -0.81 5.38
CA PRO A 268 20.35 -0.54 4.62
C PRO A 268 20.21 0.57 3.57
N ARG A 269 18.98 0.98 3.20
CA ARG A 269 18.77 2.06 2.23
C ARG A 269 18.24 3.30 2.92
N ARG A 270 18.86 4.44 2.60
CA ARG A 270 18.46 5.76 3.12
C ARG A 270 17.01 6.11 2.76
N GLU A 271 16.57 5.79 1.54
CA GLU A 271 15.21 6.11 1.07
C GLU A 271 14.13 5.46 1.93
N GLY A 272 14.29 4.17 2.29
CA GLY A 272 13.33 3.44 3.13
C GLY A 272 13.24 3.96 4.57
N ARG A 273 14.08 4.91 4.95
CA ARG A 273 14.05 5.51 6.29
C ARG A 273 13.01 6.61 6.44
N PHE A 274 12.44 7.12 5.34
CA PHE A 274 11.48 8.23 5.40
C PHE A 274 10.25 7.89 6.25
N ASP A 275 9.60 6.77 5.96
CA ASP A 275 8.40 6.34 6.67
C ASP A 275 8.73 6.01 8.14
N LEU A 276 9.86 5.34 8.38
CA LEU A 276 10.35 5.06 9.73
C LEU A 276 10.58 6.34 10.55
N HIS A 277 11.16 7.40 9.97
CA HIS A 277 11.33 8.68 10.64
C HIS A 277 9.98 9.36 10.93
N LEU A 278 9.00 9.28 10.02
CA LEU A 278 7.66 9.80 10.26
C LEU A 278 6.95 9.05 11.39
N ALA A 279 7.00 7.73 11.38
CA ALA A 279 6.43 6.90 12.43
C ALA A 279 7.12 7.14 13.79
N LEU A 280 8.45 7.31 13.81
CA LEU A 280 9.18 7.67 15.02
C LEU A 280 8.77 9.05 15.55
N ALA A 281 8.65 10.05 14.67
CA ALA A 281 8.16 11.37 15.07
C ALA A 281 6.76 11.29 15.71
N GLU A 282 5.85 10.48 15.15
CA GLU A 282 4.52 10.23 15.71
C GLU A 282 4.62 9.60 17.11
N THR A 283 5.47 8.57 17.29
CA THR A 283 5.70 7.95 18.62
C THR A 283 6.23 8.96 19.64
N TYR A 284 7.18 9.82 19.26
CA TYR A 284 7.74 10.83 20.16
C TYR A 284 6.75 11.93 20.50
N LEU A 285 5.92 12.37 19.54
CA LEU A 285 4.85 13.32 19.80
C LEU A 285 3.87 12.79 20.85
N GLN A 286 3.46 11.53 20.72
CA GLN A 286 2.53 10.90 21.65
C GLN A 286 3.12 10.76 23.06
N SER A 287 4.42 10.48 23.16
CA SER A 287 5.14 10.43 24.44
C SER A 287 5.51 11.81 25.01
N GLY A 288 5.12 12.92 24.34
CA GLY A 288 5.42 14.29 24.77
C GLY A 288 6.87 14.73 24.55
N ARG A 289 7.65 13.98 23.76
CA ARG A 289 9.07 14.18 23.47
C ARG A 289 9.24 15.06 22.23
N LEU A 290 8.91 16.34 22.38
CA LEU A 290 8.80 17.29 21.26
C LEU A 290 10.12 17.53 20.53
N ASP A 291 11.25 17.59 21.23
CA ASP A 291 12.54 17.86 20.60
C ASP A 291 12.98 16.68 19.72
N GLU A 292 12.80 15.45 20.19
CA GLU A 292 13.08 14.24 19.41
C GLU A 292 12.12 14.08 18.24
N ALA A 293 10.83 14.37 18.44
CA ALA A 293 9.87 14.39 17.35
C ALA A 293 10.29 15.37 16.24
N ARG A 294 10.76 16.57 16.63
CA ARG A 294 11.24 17.56 15.66
C ARG A 294 12.47 17.07 14.90
N LEU A 295 13.43 16.48 15.61
CA LEU A 295 14.63 15.91 15.02
C LEU A 295 14.28 14.87 13.96
N GLU A 296 13.36 13.95 14.26
CA GLU A 296 12.94 12.91 13.31
C GLU A 296 12.20 13.49 12.09
N LEU A 297 11.37 14.52 12.26
CA LEU A 297 10.76 15.24 11.13
C LEU A 297 11.81 15.92 10.25
N ASP A 298 12.80 16.57 10.86
CA ASP A 298 13.89 17.21 10.13
C ASP A 298 14.72 16.16 9.37
N LEU A 299 14.95 14.97 9.95
CA LEU A 299 15.60 13.83 9.27
C LEU A 299 14.75 13.29 8.11
N ALA A 300 13.45 13.12 8.30
CA ALA A 300 12.52 12.70 7.24
C ALA A 300 12.59 13.67 6.04
N SER A 301 12.62 14.99 6.30
CA SER A 301 12.72 16.01 5.24
C SER A 301 13.99 15.87 4.37
N GLN A 302 15.07 15.34 4.94
CA GLN A 302 16.34 15.15 4.24
C GLN A 302 16.36 13.90 3.36
N VAL A 303 15.44 12.95 3.55
CA VAL A 303 15.39 11.71 2.77
C VAL A 303 14.79 11.94 1.37
N LYS A 304 14.17 13.10 1.09
CA LYS A 304 13.59 13.52 -0.21
C LYS A 304 12.94 12.36 -0.98
N PRO A 305 11.79 11.84 -0.50
CA PRO A 305 11.05 10.84 -1.25
C PRO A 305 10.57 11.40 -2.61
N ASP A 306 10.83 10.69 -3.70
CA ASP A 306 10.38 11.02 -5.07
C ASP A 306 8.86 10.85 -5.30
N ASN A 307 8.05 10.89 -4.24
CA ASN A 307 6.62 10.57 -4.28
C ASN A 307 5.74 11.72 -3.77
N ALA A 308 4.70 12.05 -4.52
CA ALA A 308 3.71 13.05 -4.15
C ALA A 308 2.96 12.70 -2.84
N GLY A 309 2.71 11.41 -2.58
CA GLY A 309 2.09 10.95 -1.32
C GLY A 309 2.91 11.32 -0.09
N ALA A 310 4.21 11.05 -0.14
CA ALA A 310 5.18 11.38 0.91
C ALA A 310 5.15 12.86 1.31
N SER A 311 5.06 13.74 0.32
CA SER A 311 4.99 15.18 0.56
C SER A 311 3.69 15.58 1.26
N GLY A 312 2.59 14.87 1.00
CA GLY A 312 1.33 15.04 1.71
C GLY A 312 1.48 14.63 3.16
N ASP A 313 1.93 13.39 3.39
CA ASP A 313 2.10 12.81 4.73
C ASP A 313 3.03 13.65 5.61
N PHE A 314 4.17 14.09 5.06
CA PHE A 314 5.10 14.98 5.74
C PHE A 314 4.48 16.33 6.09
N LYS A 315 3.73 16.94 5.15
CA LYS A 315 3.10 18.24 5.38
C LYS A 315 2.11 18.18 6.53
N GLU A 316 1.25 17.17 6.56
CA GLU A 316 0.28 17.08 7.64
C GLU A 316 0.89 16.55 8.96
N ALA A 317 2.02 15.82 8.94
CA ALA A 317 2.81 15.53 10.14
C ALA A 317 3.42 16.81 10.74
N LEU A 318 3.91 17.74 9.91
CA LEU A 318 4.36 19.07 10.37
C LEU A 318 3.22 19.88 10.98
N LEU A 319 2.03 19.88 10.36
CA LEU A 319 0.87 20.59 10.91
C LEU A 319 0.46 20.05 12.29
N GLU A 320 0.55 18.73 12.46
CA GLU A 320 0.27 18.07 13.73
C GLU A 320 1.31 18.43 14.79
N PHE A 321 2.60 18.39 14.45
CA PHE A 321 3.69 18.86 15.31
C PHE A 321 3.50 20.31 15.76
N ASP A 322 3.22 21.23 14.83
CA ASP A 322 3.01 22.64 15.11
C ASP A 322 1.81 22.84 16.05
N LEU A 323 0.72 22.08 15.84
CA LEU A 323 -0.45 22.12 16.72
C LEU A 323 -0.11 21.67 18.14
N VAL A 324 0.55 20.52 18.31
CA VAL A 324 0.91 19.97 19.62
C VAL A 324 1.91 20.89 20.34
N SER A 325 2.95 21.34 19.65
CA SER A 325 3.98 22.21 20.24
C SER A 325 3.41 23.54 20.73
N HIS A 326 2.51 24.18 19.98
CA HIS A 326 1.83 25.40 20.43
C HIS A 326 0.93 25.17 21.65
N THR A 327 0.20 24.06 21.72
CA THR A 327 -0.66 23.75 22.88
C THR A 327 0.12 23.44 24.16
N THR A 328 1.37 23.01 24.02
CA THR A 328 2.21 22.62 25.15
C THR A 328 2.97 23.81 25.74
N GLN A 329 3.31 24.81 24.91
CA GLN A 329 4.07 25.99 25.34
C GLN A 329 3.22 27.08 26.02
N ASP A 330 1.90 27.11 25.79
CA ASP A 330 1.00 28.12 26.39
C ASP A 330 -0.19 27.45 27.10
N PRO A 331 -0.26 27.48 28.45
CA PRO A 331 -1.35 26.87 29.20
C PRO A 331 -2.73 27.48 28.91
N LEU A 332 -2.81 28.72 28.40
CA LEU A 332 -4.08 29.31 27.93
C LEU A 332 -4.49 28.75 26.56
N GLN A 333 -3.54 28.44 25.68
CA GLN A 333 -3.83 27.78 24.40
C GLN A 333 -4.10 26.29 24.55
N ARG A 334 -3.64 25.65 25.64
CA ARG A 334 -3.96 24.25 25.96
C ARG A 334 -5.47 23.97 25.95
N ASN A 335 -6.26 24.91 26.46
CA ASN A 335 -7.73 24.82 26.47
C ASN A 335 -8.36 25.07 25.10
N VAL A 336 -7.72 25.89 24.26
CA VAL A 336 -8.18 26.21 22.89
C VAL A 336 -7.85 25.07 21.92
N GLY A 337 -6.66 24.47 22.04
CA GLY A 337 -6.24 23.32 21.24
C GLY A 337 -7.06 22.06 21.51
N HIS A 338 -7.38 21.77 22.77
CA HIS A 338 -8.33 20.71 23.13
C HIS A 338 -9.71 20.92 22.47
N LEU A 339 -10.16 22.18 22.37
CA LEU A 339 -11.43 22.52 21.74
C LEU A 339 -11.40 22.33 20.22
N PHE A 340 -10.29 22.68 19.55
CA PHE A 340 -10.12 22.44 18.10
C PHE A 340 -9.99 20.95 17.76
N ALA A 341 -9.28 20.17 18.58
CA ALA A 341 -9.21 18.72 18.44
C ALA A 341 -10.61 18.08 18.61
N LEU A 342 -11.39 18.52 19.60
CA LEU A 342 -12.78 18.08 19.79
C LEU A 342 -13.72 18.49 18.63
N LEU A 343 -13.49 19.65 18.01
CA LEU A 343 -14.28 20.14 16.88
C LEU A 343 -13.93 19.45 15.54
N GLN A 344 -12.72 18.92 15.39
CA GLN A 344 -12.36 18.09 14.22
C GLN A 344 -12.89 16.64 14.32
N VAL A 345 -13.27 16.17 15.51
CA VAL A 345 -13.70 14.79 15.76
C VAL A 345 -15.19 14.51 15.43
N ARG A 346 -15.94 15.45 14.83
CA ARG A 346 -17.36 15.19 14.46
C ARG A 346 -17.71 15.54 13.00
N SER A 347 -17.59 14.54 12.12
CA SER A 347 -18.76 13.97 11.41
C SER A 347 -18.38 12.68 10.66
N PRO A 348 -18.90 11.51 11.06
CA PRO A 348 -18.82 10.29 10.26
C PRO A 348 -19.96 10.17 9.24
N HIS A 349 -20.86 11.15 9.09
CA HIS A 349 -21.96 11.09 8.12
C HIS A 349 -21.89 12.28 7.16
N GLY A 350 -21.78 11.93 5.87
CA GLY A 350 -21.72 12.89 4.78
C GLY A 350 -22.99 13.74 4.76
N ASP A 351 -22.83 15.02 5.06
CA ASP A 351 -23.88 16.00 4.85
C ASP A 351 -23.42 17.04 3.84
N ARG A 352 -24.18 17.14 2.75
CA ARG A 352 -23.94 18.06 1.63
C ARG A 352 -24.43 19.45 2.04
N GLY A 353 -23.63 20.15 2.84
CA GLY A 353 -23.98 21.50 3.29
C GLY A 353 -23.00 22.11 4.27
N GLY A 354 -21.71 22.13 3.94
CA GLY A 354 -20.69 22.73 4.81
C GLY A 354 -20.69 24.26 4.73
N TRP A 355 -21.14 24.92 5.80
CA TRP A 355 -20.75 26.31 6.06
C TRP A 355 -19.23 26.38 6.21
N ARG A 356 -18.59 27.27 5.45
CA ARG A 356 -17.16 27.53 5.55
C ARG A 356 -16.89 28.24 6.88
N VAL A 357 -16.37 27.51 7.87
CA VAL A 357 -15.90 28.13 9.12
C VAL A 357 -14.59 28.84 8.81
N THR A 358 -14.65 30.15 8.62
CA THR A 358 -13.47 31.02 8.57
C THR A 358 -13.20 31.60 9.95
N ARG A 359 -11.92 31.93 10.24
CA ARG A 359 -11.44 32.50 11.52
C ARG A 359 -12.32 33.62 12.11
N GLY A 360 -13.08 34.33 11.27
CA GLY A 360 -13.99 35.40 11.70
C GLY A 360 -15.25 34.92 12.41
N ASN A 361 -15.82 33.76 12.06
CA ASN A 361 -17.10 33.32 12.61
C ASN A 361 -16.97 32.69 14.01
N THR A 362 -15.80 32.14 14.33
CA THR A 362 -15.54 31.52 15.65
C THR A 362 -15.40 32.58 16.76
N LEU A 363 -14.86 33.77 16.43
CA LEU A 363 -14.74 34.88 17.38
C LEU A 363 -16.11 35.46 17.79
N VAL A 364 -17.10 35.41 16.90
CA VAL A 364 -18.45 35.94 17.17
C VAL A 364 -19.18 35.11 18.24
N ALA A 365 -18.97 33.80 18.27
CA ALA A 365 -19.58 32.93 19.30
C ALA A 365 -18.91 33.09 20.69
N ILE A 366 -17.68 33.60 20.76
CA ILE A 366 -16.91 33.71 22.01
C ILE A 366 -17.26 34.99 22.78
N PHE A 367 -17.71 36.06 22.11
CA PHE A 367 -18.10 37.32 22.78
C PHE A 367 -19.56 37.39 23.24
N GLU A 368 -20.37 36.33 23.05
CA GLU A 368 -21.79 36.32 23.43
C GLU A 368 -22.04 35.70 24.83
N ARG A 369 -21.00 35.57 25.65
CA ARG A 369 -21.10 34.99 27.01
C ARG A 369 -20.56 35.89 28.12
N ASP A 370 -20.57 37.20 27.93
CA ASP A 370 -20.48 38.16 29.03
C ASP A 370 -21.60 39.18 28.90
N GLY A 371 -22.57 39.08 29.80
CA GLY A 371 -23.88 39.70 29.69
C GLY A 371 -23.84 41.22 29.56
N GLN A 372 -24.23 41.72 28.39
CA GLN A 372 -24.91 43.01 28.27
C GLN A 372 -26.10 42.95 27.32
N ARG A 373 -27.20 43.54 27.78
CA ARG A 373 -28.50 43.65 27.10
C ARG A 373 -28.35 44.18 25.68
N LEU A 374 -28.84 43.42 24.70
CA LEU A 374 -29.16 43.95 23.37
C LEU A 374 -30.46 44.77 23.43
N GLN A 375 -30.35 46.06 23.09
CA GLN A 375 -31.48 46.82 22.58
C GLN A 375 -31.93 46.21 21.25
N ARG A 376 -33.25 46.05 21.11
CA ARG A 376 -33.95 45.47 19.97
C ARG A 376 -33.51 46.12 18.64
N PHE A 377 -32.86 45.34 17.78
CA PHE A 377 -32.87 45.60 16.34
C PHE A 377 -34.07 44.88 15.71
N ARG A 378 -35.10 45.66 15.34
CA ARG A 378 -36.21 45.21 14.48
C ARG A 378 -35.64 45.01 13.07
N SER A 379 -35.56 43.78 12.58
CA SER A 379 -35.46 43.54 11.14
C SER A 379 -36.88 43.44 10.54
N ARG A 380 -37.08 44.22 9.49
CA ARG A 380 -38.27 44.26 8.64
C ARG A 380 -38.28 43.02 7.74
N GLY A 381 -39.41 42.30 7.75
CA GLY A 381 -40.17 42.00 6.53
C GLY A 381 -39.81 40.76 5.70
N GLY A 382 -40.71 39.76 5.75
CA GLY A 382 -41.06 38.89 4.62
C GLY A 382 -40.88 37.37 4.85
N PRO A 383 -41.65 36.53 4.14
CA PRO A 383 -43.09 36.35 4.27
C PRO A 383 -43.43 35.01 4.97
N GLY A 384 -44.57 34.98 5.66
CA GLY A 384 -45.01 33.82 6.46
C GLY A 384 -45.45 32.61 5.63
N PRO A 385 -45.50 31.41 6.24
CA PRO A 385 -45.91 30.18 5.58
C PRO A 385 -47.43 30.08 5.44
N ALA A 386 -47.84 29.45 4.35
CA ALA A 386 -49.22 29.14 3.99
C ALA A 386 -49.92 28.29 5.07
N ARG A 387 -51.12 28.73 5.46
CA ARG A 387 -52.11 27.92 6.17
C ARG A 387 -52.57 26.78 5.24
N MET A 388 -52.47 25.54 5.71
CA MET A 388 -53.32 24.46 5.22
C MET A 388 -54.68 24.56 5.89
N ASP A 389 -55.72 24.45 5.06
CA ASP A 389 -57.12 24.37 5.42
C ASP A 389 -57.52 22.90 5.57
N PRO A 390 -58.10 22.44 6.70
CA PRO A 390 -58.57 21.07 6.82
C PRO A 390 -60.09 21.06 6.64
N THR A 391 -60.58 20.83 5.42
CA THR A 391 -61.86 20.13 5.16
C THR A 391 -62.01 19.83 3.67
N ARG A 392 -61.69 18.60 3.27
CA ARG A 392 -62.46 17.77 2.32
C ARG A 392 -61.83 16.39 2.17
#